data_AF-A0A1U7I3L9-F1
#
_entry.id   AF-A0A1U7I3L9-F1
#
_cell.length_a   1.000
_cell.length_b   1.000
_cell.length_c   1.000
_cell.angle_alpha   90.00
_cell.angle_beta   90.00
_cell.angle_gamma   90.00
#
_symmetry.space_group_name_H-M   'P 1'
#
loop_
_entity.id
_entity.type
_entity.pdbx_description
1 polymer ?
#
loop_
_entity_poly.entity_id
_entity_poly.type
_entity_poly.pdbx_seq_one_letter_code
_entity_poly.pdbx_strand_id
1 'polypeptide(L)'
;MSKTPSPEESREMLKWLNRNRSMLLDYYKNQYVAYNADKLIAHSENLQEVLELAEASGEIFALYLVPRSVASIQILPIRFLFN
;
A
#
# COMPACT_ATOMS: atom_id res chain seq x y z
N MET A 1 -18.71 -0.23 -9.83
CA MET A 1 -19.21 0.45 -8.60
C MET A 1 -18.22 0.19 -7.48
N SER A 2 -17.46 1.20 -7.07
CA SER A 2 -16.53 1.09 -5.93
C SER A 2 -17.34 0.96 -4.64
N LYS A 3 -17.19 -0.17 -3.95
CA LYS A 3 -17.79 -0.39 -2.63
C LYS A 3 -16.91 0.30 -1.58
N THR A 4 -17.52 1.11 -0.72
CA THR A 4 -16.80 1.72 0.40
C THR A 4 -16.59 0.66 1.48
N PRO A 5 -15.34 0.36 1.88
CA PRO A 5 -15.08 -0.58 2.96
C PRO A 5 -15.63 -0.04 4.28
N SER A 6 -16.13 -0.94 5.13
CA SER A 6 -16.38 -0.63 6.54
C SER A 6 -15.07 -0.30 7.28
N PRO A 7 -15.14 0.30 8.48
CA PRO A 7 -13.96 0.57 9.29
C PRO A 7 -13.16 -0.69 9.64
N GLU A 8 -13.83 -1.83 9.86
CA GLU A 8 -13.18 -3.10 10.15
C GLU A 8 -12.45 -3.66 8.93
N GLU A 9 -13.11 -3.67 7.77
CA GLU A 9 -12.47 -4.08 6.50
C GLU A 9 -11.25 -3.22 6.18
N SER A 10 -11.36 -1.90 6.36
CA SER A 10 -10.24 -0.97 6.16
C SER A 10 -9.05 -1.32 7.07
N ARG A 11 -9.31 -1.71 8.32
CA ARG A 11 -8.28 -2.11 9.28
C ARG A 11 -7.59 -3.41 8.85
N GLU A 12 -8.34 -4.41 8.39
CA GLU A 12 -7.75 -5.68 7.94
C GLU A 12 -6.94 -5.51 6.65
N MET A 13 -7.42 -4.67 5.71
CA MET A 13 -6.65 -4.29 4.53
C MET A 13 -5.32 -3.60 4.91
N LEU A 14 -5.35 -2.65 5.85
CA LEU A 14 -4.13 -2.00 6.34
C LEU A 14 -3.17 -2.98 7.04
N LYS A 15 -3.68 -3.96 7.79
CA LYS A 15 -2.84 -5.02 8.36
C LYS A 15 -2.18 -5.86 7.27
N TRP A 16 -2.92 -6.21 6.22
CA TRP A 16 -2.36 -6.92 5.08
C TRP A 16 -1.26 -6.10 4.39
N LEU A 17 -1.48 -4.81 4.14
CA LEU A 17 -0.48 -3.92 3.53
C LEU A 17 0.80 -3.89 4.37
N ASN A 18 0.68 -3.69 5.68
CA ASN A 18 1.83 -3.57 6.57
C ASN A 18 2.63 -4.88 6.66
N ARG A 19 1.96 -6.04 6.69
CA ARG A 19 2.63 -7.37 6.66
C ARG A 19 3.38 -7.61 5.36
N ASN A 20 2.85 -7.14 4.24
CA ASN A 20 3.41 -7.38 2.90
C ASN A 20 4.34 -6.26 2.42
N ARG A 21 4.58 -5.23 3.24
CA ARG A 21 5.26 -4.00 2.81
C ARG A 21 6.65 -4.23 2.22
N SER A 22 7.46 -5.09 2.83
CA SER A 22 8.81 -5.40 2.31
C SER A 22 8.75 -6.05 0.94
N MET A 23 7.87 -7.04 0.78
CA MET A 23 7.64 -7.70 -0.52
C MET A 23 7.13 -6.70 -1.57
N LEU A 24 6.22 -5.80 -1.20
CA LEU A 24 5.76 -4.76 -2.12
C LEU A 24 6.89 -3.85 -2.58
N LEU A 25 7.73 -3.41 -1.64
CA LEU A 25 8.90 -2.59 -1.92
C LEU A 25 9.94 -3.32 -2.76
N ASP A 26 10.07 -4.64 -2.66
CA ASP A 26 11.08 -5.38 -3.42
C ASP A 26 10.66 -5.59 -4.89
N TYR A 27 9.39 -5.91 -5.13
CA TYR A 27 8.93 -6.38 -6.45
C TYR A 27 8.13 -5.35 -7.25
N TYR A 28 7.47 -4.37 -6.62
CA TYR A 28 6.50 -3.50 -7.29
C TYR A 28 6.85 -2.02 -7.20
N LYS A 29 8.14 -1.66 -7.08
CA LYS A 29 8.59 -0.26 -7.01
C LYS A 29 8.03 0.57 -8.16
N ASN A 30 7.52 1.77 -7.84
CA ASN A 30 6.88 2.70 -8.78
C ASN A 30 5.59 2.18 -9.44
N GLN A 31 5.06 1.04 -9.03
CA GLN A 31 3.79 0.54 -9.52
C GLN A 31 2.67 0.91 -8.57
N TYR A 32 1.49 1.09 -9.15
CA TYR A 32 0.24 1.07 -8.42
C TYR A 32 -0.11 -0.38 -8.10
N VAL A 33 -0.57 -0.62 -6.88
CA VAL A 33 -1.07 -1.92 -6.44
C VAL A 33 -2.49 -1.77 -5.91
N ALA A 34 -3.40 -2.61 -6.41
CA ALA A 34 -4.71 -2.82 -5.84
C ALA A 34 -4.68 -4.07 -4.97
N TYR A 35 -5.17 -3.97 -3.74
CA TYR A 35 -5.14 -5.06 -2.76
C TYR A 35 -6.34 -5.03 -1.82
N ASN A 36 -6.57 -6.14 -1.13
CA ASN A 36 -7.55 -6.24 -0.05
C ASN A 36 -6.96 -6.92 1.20
N ALA A 37 -7.81 -7.39 2.12
CA ALA A 37 -7.37 -8.02 3.37
C ALA A 37 -6.65 -9.37 3.16
N ASP A 38 -6.79 -9.97 1.99
CA ASP A 38 -6.36 -11.33 1.69
C ASP A 38 -5.22 -11.37 0.66
N LYS A 39 -5.29 -10.55 -0.39
CA LYS A 39 -4.40 -10.66 -1.56
C LYS A 39 -4.11 -9.34 -2.27
N LEU A 40 -3.06 -9.40 -3.09
CA LEU A 40 -2.84 -8.48 -4.20
C LEU A 40 -3.81 -8.84 -5.33
N ILE A 41 -4.54 -7.86 -5.85
CA ILE A 41 -5.54 -8.04 -6.90
C ILE A 41 -4.95 -7.72 -8.28
N ALA A 42 -4.31 -6.55 -8.40
CA ALA A 42 -3.71 -6.09 -9.64
C ALA A 42 -2.53 -5.15 -9.35
N HIS A 43 -1.61 -5.05 -10.31
CA HIS A 43 -0.50 -4.10 -10.26
C HIS A 43 -0.09 -3.67 -11.68
N SER A 44 0.33 -2.42 -11.83
CA SER A 44 0.90 -1.87 -13.08
C SER A 44 1.53 -0.51 -12.79
N GLU A 45 2.42 -0.06 -13.66
CA GLU A 45 2.87 1.34 -13.69
C GLU A 45 1.74 2.28 -14.12
N ASN A 46 0.72 1.77 -14.83
CA ASN A 46 -0.43 2.53 -15.27
C ASN A 46 -1.59 2.40 -14.26
N LEU A 47 -1.95 3.51 -13.63
CA LEU A 47 -3.06 3.58 -12.70
C LEU A 47 -4.39 3.11 -13.31
N GLN A 48 -4.67 3.48 -14.55
CA GLN A 48 -5.95 3.16 -15.19
C GLN A 48 -6.11 1.65 -15.39
N GLU A 49 -5.04 0.97 -15.81
CA GLU A 49 -5.03 -0.48 -15.96
C GLU A 49 -5.30 -1.20 -14.62
N VAL A 50 -4.68 -0.73 -13.54
CA VAL A 50 -4.92 -1.28 -12.19
C VAL A 50 -6.37 -1.10 -11.77
N LEU A 51 -6.97 0.07 -12.04
CA LEU A 51 -8.37 0.33 -11.71
C LEU A 51 -9.32 -0.56 -12.53
N GLU A 52 -9.09 -0.71 -13.83
CA GLU A 52 -9.90 -1.57 -14.70
C GLU A 52 -9.87 -3.03 -14.23
N LEU A 53 -8.68 -3.56 -13.92
CA LEU A 53 -8.53 -4.93 -13.41
C LEU A 53 -9.15 -5.09 -12.00
N ALA A 54 -8.96 -4.11 -11.12
CA ALA A 54 -9.50 -4.17 -9.77
C ALA A 54 -11.03 -4.06 -9.76
N GLU A 55 -11.62 -3.19 -10.59
CA GLU A 55 -13.07 -3.10 -10.72
C GLU A 55 -13.67 -4.35 -11.36
N ALA A 56 -12.99 -4.94 -12.35
CA ALA A 56 -13.41 -6.20 -12.98
C ALA A 56 -13.44 -7.38 -11.99
N SER A 57 -12.64 -7.33 -10.92
CA SER A 57 -12.67 -8.35 -9.85
C SER A 57 -13.98 -8.34 -9.04
N GLY A 58 -14.69 -7.21 -8.97
CA GLY A 58 -15.88 -7.04 -8.14
C GLY A 58 -15.62 -7.03 -6.62
N GLU A 59 -14.35 -7.12 -6.21
CA GLU A 59 -13.89 -7.12 -4.83
C GLU A 59 -13.76 -5.67 -4.30
N ILE A 60 -13.81 -5.52 -2.97
CA ILE A 60 -13.44 -4.27 -2.32
C ILE A 60 -11.91 -4.19 -2.32
N PHE A 61 -11.35 -3.07 -2.77
CA PHE A 61 -9.91 -2.90 -2.86
C PHE A 61 -9.47 -1.51 -2.37
N ALA A 62 -8.23 -1.43 -1.94
CA ALA A 62 -7.51 -0.18 -1.71
C ALA A 62 -6.39 -0.07 -2.73
N LEU A 63 -6.06 1.16 -3.08
CA LEU A 63 -4.97 1.49 -3.98
C LEU A 63 -3.76 1.99 -3.17
N TYR A 64 -2.58 1.52 -3.52
CA TYR A 64 -1.33 1.99 -2.94
C TYR A 64 -0.30 2.22 -4.06
N LEU A 65 0.35 3.38 -4.05
CA LEU A 65 1.52 3.62 -4.89
C LEU A 65 2.76 3.17 -4.13
N VAL A 66 3.45 2.16 -4.64
CA VAL A 66 4.67 1.65 -4.01
C VAL A 66 5.81 2.63 -4.27
N PRO A 67 6.42 3.20 -3.21
CA PRO A 67 7.46 4.21 -3.39
C PRO A 67 8.73 3.58 -3.96
N ARG A 68 9.46 4.37 -4.78
CA ARG A 68 10.75 3.98 -5.35
C ARG A 68 11.79 3.60 -4.29
N SER A 69 11.80 4.35 -3.20
CA SER A 69 12.70 4.16 -2.08
C SER A 69 11.97 4.49 -0.78
N VAL A 70 12.27 3.71 0.25
CA VAL A 70 12.00 4.11 1.63
C VAL A 70 13.24 4.85 2.10
N ALA A 71 13.19 6.18 2.10
CA ALA A 71 14.24 6.94 2.77
C ALA A 71 14.22 6.52 4.25
N SER A 72 15.34 5.99 4.74
CA SER A 72 15.49 5.70 6.17
C SER A 72 15.58 7.04 6.90
N ILE A 73 14.52 7.40 7.64
CA ILE A 73 14.60 8.51 8.58
C ILE A 73 15.41 8.00 9.77
N GLN A 74 16.72 8.24 9.78
CA GLN A 74 17.51 8.11 11.00
C GLN A 74 17.17 9.29 11.92
N ILE A 75 16.39 9.01 12.97
CA ILE A 75 16.20 9.98 14.06
C ILE A 75 17.47 9.91 14.93
N LEU A 76 18.40 10.83 14.69
CA LEU A 76 19.57 11.00 15.53
C LEU A 76 19.15 11.66 16.86
N PRO A 77 19.61 11.15 18.02
CA PRO A 77 19.26 11.75 19.31
C PRO A 77 19.89 13.14 19.44
N ILE A 78 19.06 14.18 19.60
CA ILE A 78 19.52 15.53 19.96
C ILE A 78 19.85 15.51 21.46
N ARG A 79 21.12 15.71 21.82
CA ARG A 79 21.54 15.93 23.21
C ARG A 79 21.61 17.42 23.48
N PHE A 80 20.78 17.92 24.39
CA PHE A 80 20.92 19.27 24.92
C PHE A 80 22.00 19.25 26.01
N LEU A 81 23.11 19.95 25.77
CA LEU A 81 24.10 20.26 26.79
C LEU A 81 23.64 21.53 27.51
N PHE A 82 23.14 21.40 28.73
CA PHE A 82 22.98 22.54 29.63
C PHE A 82 24.31 22.72 30.38
N ASN A 83 24.82 23.96 30.38
CA ASN A 83 26.06 24.38 31.02
C ASN A 83 25.73 25.20 32.27
#